data_AF-A0A7S0EFQ1-F1
#
_entry.id   AF-A0A7S0EFQ1-F1
#
_cell.length_a   1.000
_cell.length_b   1.000
_cell.length_c   1.000
_cell.angle_alpha   90.00
_cell.angle_beta   90.00
_cell.angle_gamma   90.00
#
_symmetry.space_group_name_H-M   'P 1'
#
loop_
_entity.id
_entity.type
_entity.pdbx_description
1 polymer ?
#
loop_
_entity_poly.entity_id
_entity_poly.type
_entity_poly.pdbx_seq_one_letter_code
_entity_poly.pdbx_strand_id
1 'polypeptide(L)'
;KLAAFADGRSALLLSRSHSSAMNGTTPERNESEELASQLNEAAVVTETDFDAQATLDDVQSRNPHCAVVALLPREGCEHPVGVTTSPAGLEVPPASVQLLNAAFFPAESTDVISVCGRELRVIERVEEGAHFLLVLSSGEGSGGYAEYTQRGILLVLYDAGMTAA
;
A
#
# COMPACT_ATOMS: atom_id res chain seq x y z
N LYS A 1 5.50 -54.06 10.57
CA LYS A 1 5.73 -54.32 12.01
C LYS A 1 4.69 -53.52 12.77
N LEU A 2 3.85 -54.17 13.57
CA LEU A 2 2.74 -53.57 14.33
C LEU A 2 2.89 -53.97 15.81
N ALA A 3 2.82 -52.99 16.70
CA ALA A 3 2.62 -53.12 18.14
C ALA A 3 2.02 -51.76 18.58
N ALA A 4 0.82 -51.57 19.15
CA ALA A 4 -0.15 -52.38 19.92
C ALA A 4 -0.10 -52.13 21.44
N PHE A 5 -1.31 -51.98 22.03
CA PHE A 5 -1.65 -51.80 23.46
C PHE A 5 -1.25 -50.45 24.09
N ALA A 6 -1.99 -49.88 25.05
CA ALA A 6 -3.13 -50.31 25.89
C ALA A 6 -3.98 -49.06 26.28
N ASP A 7 -5.13 -49.05 26.97
CA ASP A 7 -6.29 -49.93 27.24
C ASP A 7 -7.04 -49.25 28.43
N GLY A 8 -8.38 -49.26 28.44
CA GLY A 8 -9.20 -48.96 29.64
C GLY A 8 -9.45 -47.48 29.98
N ARG A 9 -10.45 -47.07 30.79
CA ARG A 9 -11.67 -47.67 31.43
C ARG A 9 -12.59 -46.49 31.83
N SER A 10 -13.91 -46.58 32.00
CA SER A 10 -14.94 -47.61 31.76
C SER A 10 -16.33 -46.91 31.73
N ALA A 11 -17.39 -47.57 31.23
CA ALA A 11 -18.77 -47.06 31.30
C ALA A 11 -19.42 -47.26 32.69
N LEU A 12 -20.33 -46.37 33.07
CA LEU A 12 -21.27 -46.55 34.18
C LEU A 12 -22.69 -46.10 33.76
N LEU A 13 -23.66 -46.96 34.01
CA LEU A 13 -25.09 -46.85 33.68
C LEU A 13 -25.92 -46.65 34.98
N LEU A 14 -27.23 -46.43 34.82
CA LEU A 14 -28.30 -46.53 35.85
C LEU A 14 -28.33 -45.35 36.88
N SER A 15 -29.42 -44.59 37.11
CA SER A 15 -30.85 -44.96 37.22
C SER A 15 -31.79 -43.72 37.34
N ARG A 16 -33.09 -43.92 37.10
CA ARG A 16 -34.19 -42.95 37.37
C ARG A 16 -34.48 -42.78 38.88
N SER A 17 -34.92 -41.59 39.34
CA SER A 17 -36.36 -41.30 39.65
C SER A 17 -36.65 -40.10 40.58
N HIS A 18 -37.71 -39.35 40.21
CA HIS A 18 -38.69 -38.61 41.04
C HIS A 18 -38.39 -37.30 41.82
N SER A 19 -39.00 -36.23 41.30
CA SER A 19 -39.97 -35.32 41.97
C SER A 19 -39.52 -34.02 42.67
N SER A 20 -39.95 -32.91 42.03
CA SER A 20 -40.57 -31.71 42.61
C SER A 20 -39.77 -30.77 43.53
N ALA A 21 -39.40 -29.61 42.96
CA ALA A 21 -39.59 -28.30 43.61
C ALA A 21 -39.90 -27.24 42.55
N MET A 22 -40.99 -26.49 42.73
CA MET A 22 -41.19 -25.22 42.03
C MET A 22 -40.34 -24.14 42.71
N ASN A 23 -39.55 -23.38 41.95
CA ASN A 23 -39.53 -21.92 42.05
C ASN A 23 -38.60 -21.27 41.02
N GLY A 24 -39.04 -20.13 40.50
CA GLY A 24 -38.17 -18.97 40.31
C GLY A 24 -37.44 -18.83 38.97
N THR A 25 -37.70 -17.67 38.36
CA THR A 25 -36.66 -16.79 37.81
C THR A 25 -36.08 -17.14 36.43
N THR A 26 -36.64 -16.47 35.43
CA THR A 26 -36.05 -15.97 34.16
C THR A 26 -35.11 -16.87 33.33
N PRO A 27 -35.38 -17.08 32.02
CA PRO A 27 -34.35 -17.54 31.10
C PRO A 27 -33.36 -16.39 30.84
N GLU A 28 -32.12 -16.55 31.29
CA GLU A 28 -30.99 -15.72 30.84
C GLU A 28 -30.72 -16.02 29.36
N ARG A 29 -31.38 -15.29 28.47
CA ARG A 29 -31.12 -15.35 27.03
C ARG A 29 -29.85 -14.57 26.70
N ASN A 30 -28.73 -15.29 26.65
CA ASN A 30 -27.61 -15.10 25.73
C ASN A 30 -27.28 -13.66 25.28
N GLU A 31 -27.07 -12.73 26.21
CA GLU A 31 -26.44 -11.42 25.91
C GLU A 31 -25.02 -11.59 25.31
N SER A 32 -24.41 -12.77 25.48
CA SER A 32 -23.11 -13.14 24.93
C SER A 32 -23.10 -13.43 23.42
N GLU A 33 -24.24 -13.76 22.80
CA GLU A 33 -24.28 -14.04 21.34
C GLU A 33 -24.43 -12.74 20.52
N GLU A 34 -25.18 -11.74 21.00
CA GLU A 34 -25.31 -10.45 20.30
C GLU A 34 -23.98 -9.68 20.24
N LEU A 35 -23.17 -9.74 21.31
CA LEU A 35 -21.84 -9.12 21.34
C LEU A 35 -20.85 -9.77 20.34
N ALA A 36 -20.99 -11.07 20.07
CA ALA A 36 -20.15 -11.76 19.09
C ALA A 36 -20.50 -11.36 17.64
N SER A 37 -21.79 -11.10 17.35
CA SER A 37 -22.22 -10.63 16.03
C SER A 37 -21.79 -9.18 15.76
N GLN A 38 -21.90 -8.29 16.76
CA GLN A 38 -21.56 -6.87 16.60
C GLN A 38 -20.05 -6.62 16.38
N LEU A 39 -19.17 -7.53 16.81
CA LEU A 39 -17.73 -7.43 16.56
C LEU A 39 -17.31 -7.85 15.14
N ASN A 40 -18.18 -8.52 14.37
CA ASN A 40 -17.85 -8.98 13.02
C ASN A 40 -18.30 -8.02 11.90
N GLU A 41 -19.20 -7.06 12.18
CA GLU A 41 -19.61 -6.03 11.20
C GLU A 41 -18.64 -4.84 11.11
N ALA A 42 -17.78 -4.63 12.11
CA ALA A 42 -16.86 -3.48 12.17
C ALA A 42 -15.56 -3.65 11.36
N ALA A 43 -15.41 -4.75 10.62
CA ALA A 43 -14.18 -5.09 9.89
C ALA A 43 -14.39 -5.32 8.37
N VAL A 44 -15.51 -4.85 7.82
CA VAL A 44 -15.56 -4.53 6.38
C VAL A 44 -14.73 -3.27 6.18
N VAL A 45 -13.41 -3.45 6.07
CA VAL A 45 -12.54 -2.46 5.44
C VAL A 45 -12.95 -2.43 3.98
N THR A 46 -13.93 -1.58 3.66
CA THR A 46 -14.17 -1.16 2.29
C THR A 46 -12.85 -0.58 1.80
N GLU A 47 -12.24 -1.23 0.82
CA GLU A 47 -11.03 -0.73 0.16
C GLU A 47 -11.27 0.73 -0.18
N THR A 48 -10.54 1.62 0.49
CA THR A 48 -10.81 3.05 0.37
C THR A 48 -10.35 3.47 -1.00
N ASP A 49 -11.31 3.78 -1.87
CA ASP A 49 -11.07 4.22 -3.25
C ASP A 49 -9.96 5.27 -3.26
N PHE A 50 -8.88 4.96 -3.95
CA PHE A 50 -7.66 5.73 -3.87
C PHE A 50 -7.71 6.91 -4.82
N ASP A 51 -7.97 8.08 -4.27
CA ASP A 51 -7.89 9.32 -5.01
C ASP A 51 -6.42 9.73 -5.22
N ALA A 52 -5.89 9.31 -6.37
CA ALA A 52 -4.56 9.67 -6.83
C ALA A 52 -4.41 11.19 -7.01
N GLN A 53 -5.47 11.90 -7.43
CA GLN A 53 -5.42 13.33 -7.65
C GLN A 53 -5.37 14.09 -6.32
N ALA A 54 -6.25 13.75 -5.37
CA ALA A 54 -6.22 14.34 -4.03
C ALA A 54 -4.89 14.08 -3.31
N THR A 55 -4.27 12.92 -3.52
CA THR A 55 -2.93 12.61 -3.00
C THR A 55 -1.86 13.52 -3.61
N LEU A 56 -1.88 13.71 -4.93
CA LEU A 56 -0.93 14.61 -5.62
C LEU A 56 -1.13 16.08 -5.23
N ASP A 57 -2.37 16.52 -5.08
CA ASP A 57 -2.70 17.90 -4.72
C ASP A 57 -2.33 18.18 -3.24
N ASP A 58 -2.47 17.20 -2.33
CA ASP A 58 -1.93 17.28 -0.97
C ASP A 58 -0.39 17.39 -0.96
N VAL A 59 0.32 16.55 -1.74
CA VAL A 59 1.79 16.63 -1.88
C VAL A 59 2.21 17.98 -2.46
N GLN A 60 1.53 18.48 -3.50
CA GLN A 60 1.79 19.80 -4.09
C GLN A 60 1.50 20.94 -3.11
N SER A 61 0.44 20.83 -2.28
CA SER A 61 0.10 21.85 -1.28
C SER A 61 1.15 21.99 -0.18
N ARG A 62 1.76 20.87 0.23
CA ARG A 62 2.86 20.82 1.21
C ARG A 62 4.20 21.27 0.61
N ASN A 63 4.35 21.12 -0.71
CA ASN A 63 5.56 21.44 -1.44
C ASN A 63 5.27 22.44 -2.58
N PRO A 64 4.87 23.69 -2.29
CA PRO A 64 4.45 24.68 -3.29
C PRO A 64 5.56 25.12 -4.25
N HIS A 65 6.80 24.67 -4.02
CA HIS A 65 7.96 24.89 -4.86
C HIS A 65 8.20 23.76 -5.89
N CYS A 66 7.40 22.69 -5.85
CA CYS A 66 7.41 21.68 -6.91
C CYS A 66 6.77 22.26 -8.17
N ALA A 67 7.41 22.04 -9.31
CA ALA A 67 6.87 22.40 -10.62
C ALA A 67 5.90 21.33 -11.15
N VAL A 68 6.19 20.06 -10.84
CA VAL A 68 5.35 18.91 -11.19
C VAL A 68 5.42 17.87 -10.08
N VAL A 69 4.28 17.30 -9.70
CA VAL A 69 4.18 16.05 -8.96
C VAL A 69 3.37 15.08 -9.83
N ALA A 70 3.84 13.86 -10.00
CA ALA A 70 3.15 12.85 -10.81
C ALA A 70 3.15 11.50 -10.11
N LEU A 71 2.07 10.74 -10.28
CA LEU A 71 1.96 9.36 -9.85
C LEU A 71 1.87 8.48 -11.11
N LEU A 72 2.83 7.58 -11.26
CA LEU A 72 3.01 6.77 -12.47
C LEU A 72 2.83 5.29 -12.16
N PRO A 73 2.35 4.47 -13.11
CA PRO A 73 2.24 3.03 -12.91
C PRO A 73 3.61 2.41 -12.65
N ARG A 74 3.65 1.60 -11.59
CA ARG A 74 4.79 0.76 -11.20
C ARG A 74 4.64 -0.63 -11.81
N GLU A 75 5.73 -1.17 -12.33
CA GLU A 75 5.79 -2.55 -12.80
C GLU A 75 5.71 -3.55 -11.63
N GLY A 76 4.97 -4.65 -11.84
CA GLY A 76 4.71 -5.66 -10.81
C GLY A 76 3.77 -5.21 -9.68
N CYS A 77 3.06 -4.08 -9.82
CA CYS A 77 1.97 -3.71 -8.91
C CYS A 77 0.69 -4.50 -9.27
N GLU A 78 0.01 -5.09 -8.29
CA GLU A 78 -1.27 -5.80 -8.50
C GLU A 78 -2.40 -4.84 -8.89
N HIS A 79 -2.36 -3.61 -8.38
CA HIS A 79 -3.36 -2.57 -8.60
C HIS A 79 -2.65 -1.28 -9.08
N PRO A 80 -2.15 -1.27 -10.34
CA PRO A 80 -1.36 -0.16 -10.85
C PRO A 80 -2.22 1.09 -10.98
N VAL A 81 -1.74 2.18 -10.38
CA VAL A 81 -2.32 3.52 -10.56
C VAL A 81 -2.14 4.00 -12.00
N GLY A 82 -3.15 4.69 -12.54
CA GLY A 82 -3.03 5.38 -13.81
C GLY A 82 -2.02 6.52 -13.75
N VAL A 83 -1.48 6.92 -14.90
CA VAL A 83 -0.67 8.15 -15.00
C VAL A 83 -1.53 9.33 -14.57
N THR A 84 -1.14 9.97 -13.47
CA THR A 84 -1.81 11.14 -12.90
C THR A 84 -0.77 12.22 -12.64
N THR A 85 -1.09 13.49 -12.92
CA THR A 85 -0.15 14.62 -12.77
C THR A 85 -0.82 15.80 -12.06
N SER A 86 -0.02 16.55 -11.30
CA SER A 86 -0.37 17.87 -10.78
C SER A 86 0.80 18.83 -11.13
N PRO A 87 0.60 19.87 -11.96
CA PRO A 87 -0.64 20.24 -12.64
C PRO A 87 -1.23 19.16 -13.56
N ALA A 88 -2.56 19.10 -13.60
CA ALA A 88 -3.29 18.11 -14.41
C ALA A 88 -3.13 18.38 -15.92
N GLY A 89 -3.08 17.30 -16.70
CA GLY A 89 -2.97 17.36 -18.16
C GLY A 89 -1.54 17.42 -18.71
N LEU A 90 -0.51 17.22 -17.88
CA LEU A 90 0.86 17.02 -18.35
C LEU A 90 1.01 15.62 -18.93
N GLU A 91 1.42 15.54 -20.20
CA GLU A 91 1.66 14.25 -20.85
C GLU A 91 2.94 13.59 -20.34
N VAL A 92 2.81 12.32 -19.92
CA VAL A 92 3.94 11.44 -19.60
C VAL A 92 3.92 10.26 -20.58
N PRO A 93 4.86 10.21 -21.55
CA PRO A 93 4.93 9.10 -22.50
C PRO A 93 5.13 7.75 -21.80
N PRO A 94 4.51 6.65 -22.27
CA PRO A 94 4.71 5.32 -21.69
C PRO A 94 6.18 4.86 -21.65
N ALA A 95 6.97 5.24 -22.67
CA ALA A 95 8.41 4.98 -22.70
C ALA A 95 9.16 5.64 -21.52
N SER A 96 8.73 6.83 -21.09
CA SER A 96 9.30 7.52 -19.93
C SER A 96 9.04 6.75 -18.63
N VAL A 97 7.85 6.15 -18.50
CA VAL A 97 7.48 5.32 -17.35
C VAL A 97 8.28 4.02 -17.32
N GLN A 98 8.52 3.39 -18.48
CA GLN A 98 9.38 2.21 -18.59
C GLN A 98 10.83 2.54 -18.18
N LEU A 99 11.40 3.63 -18.72
CA LEU A 99 12.74 4.09 -18.35
C LEU A 99 12.86 4.44 -16.86
N LEU A 100 11.80 4.97 -16.24
CA LEU A 100 11.76 5.21 -14.79
C LEU A 100 11.71 3.90 -13.99
N ASN A 101 10.88 2.92 -14.37
CA ASN A 101 10.85 1.60 -13.70
C ASN A 101 12.22 0.90 -13.80
N ALA A 102 12.82 0.87 -15.00
CA ALA A 102 14.17 0.36 -15.24
C ALA A 102 15.24 1.06 -14.37
N ALA A 103 15.16 2.38 -14.24
CA ALA A 103 16.18 3.18 -13.55
C ALA A 103 16.35 2.85 -12.05
N PHE A 104 15.33 2.27 -11.40
CA PHE A 104 15.40 1.77 -10.02
C PHE A 104 16.28 0.52 -9.87
N PHE A 105 16.57 -0.21 -10.95
CA PHE A 105 17.32 -1.46 -10.89
C PHE A 105 18.68 -1.31 -11.60
N PRO A 106 19.82 -1.45 -10.88
CA PRO A 106 21.15 -1.11 -11.42
C PRO A 106 21.67 -2.05 -12.53
N ALA A 107 20.92 -3.11 -12.86
CA ALA A 107 21.21 -3.98 -14.00
C ALA A 107 20.88 -3.32 -15.36
N GLU A 108 20.10 -2.23 -15.36
CA GLU A 108 19.63 -1.56 -16.57
C GLU A 108 20.27 -0.16 -16.69
N SER A 109 20.98 0.07 -17.80
CA SER A 109 21.67 1.33 -18.07
C SER A 109 20.73 2.37 -18.67
N THR A 110 20.23 3.28 -17.84
CA THR A 110 19.35 4.39 -18.25
C THR A 110 20.13 5.71 -18.34
N ASP A 111 20.53 6.12 -19.55
CA ASP A 111 21.38 7.31 -19.75
C ASP A 111 20.63 8.65 -19.63
N VAL A 112 19.39 8.71 -20.15
CA VAL A 112 18.51 9.90 -20.13
C VAL A 112 17.05 9.45 -20.08
N ILE A 113 16.26 10.09 -19.21
CA ILE A 113 14.83 9.87 -19.00
C ILE A 113 14.10 11.15 -19.43
N SER A 114 13.39 11.12 -20.55
CA SER A 114 12.59 12.27 -21.02
C SER A 114 11.20 12.25 -20.39
N VAL A 115 10.87 13.14 -19.45
CA VAL A 115 9.57 13.18 -18.75
C VAL A 115 9.04 14.61 -18.63
N CYS A 116 7.74 14.84 -18.88
CA CYS A 116 7.11 16.17 -18.87
C CYS A 116 7.89 17.25 -19.66
N GLY A 117 8.49 16.88 -20.79
CA GLY A 117 9.32 17.76 -21.62
C GLY A 117 10.74 18.04 -21.10
N ARG A 118 11.19 17.37 -20.04
CA ARG A 118 12.53 17.52 -19.43
C ARG A 118 13.37 16.28 -19.65
N GLU A 119 14.67 16.45 -19.89
CA GLU A 119 15.64 15.35 -19.89
C GLU A 119 16.28 15.23 -18.51
N LEU A 120 16.06 14.09 -17.84
CA LEU A 120 16.56 13.80 -16.50
C LEU A 120 17.59 12.67 -16.53
N ARG A 121 18.56 12.74 -15.61
CA ARG A 121 19.55 11.69 -15.35
C ARG A 121 19.51 11.31 -13.89
N VAL A 122 19.65 10.02 -13.59
CA VAL A 122 19.84 9.55 -12.21
C VAL A 122 21.23 9.98 -11.74
N ILE A 123 21.30 10.76 -10.67
CA ILE A 123 22.56 11.18 -10.05
C ILE A 123 22.85 10.41 -8.75
N GLU A 124 21.82 9.92 -8.08
CA GLU A 124 21.92 9.14 -6.84
C GLU A 124 20.79 8.10 -6.77
N ARG A 125 21.09 6.96 -6.16
CA ARG A 125 20.13 5.90 -5.84
C ARG A 125 20.21 5.60 -4.35
N VAL A 126 19.09 5.65 -3.66
CA VAL A 126 18.97 5.35 -2.23
C VAL A 126 18.10 4.11 -2.07
N GLU A 127 18.66 3.07 -1.46
CA GLU A 127 17.99 1.78 -1.21
C GLU A 127 18.00 1.50 0.30
N GLU A 128 16.87 1.76 0.97
CA GLU A 128 16.71 1.55 2.41
C GLU A 128 15.62 0.49 2.69
N GLY A 129 16.04 -0.77 2.68
CA GLY A 129 15.18 -1.92 2.98
C GLY A 129 14.13 -2.17 1.91
N ALA A 130 12.94 -1.59 2.08
CA ALA A 130 11.84 -1.65 1.12
C ALA A 130 11.57 -0.31 0.42
N HIS A 131 12.31 0.74 0.77
CA HIS A 131 12.23 2.07 0.18
C HIS A 131 13.31 2.23 -0.90
N PHE A 132 12.90 2.62 -2.10
CA PHE A 132 13.80 2.91 -3.22
C PHE A 132 13.52 4.33 -3.70
N LEU A 133 14.56 5.16 -3.77
CA LEU A 133 14.46 6.54 -4.22
C LEU A 133 15.58 6.84 -5.23
N LEU A 134 15.21 7.49 -6.33
CA LEU A 134 16.12 8.03 -7.32
C LEU A 134 16.18 9.55 -7.16
N VAL A 135 17.39 10.12 -7.08
CA VAL A 135 17.57 11.57 -7.24
C VAL A 135 17.86 11.84 -8.72
N LEU A 136 17.10 12.76 -9.30
CA LEU A 136 17.09 13.08 -10.72
C LEU A 136 17.60 14.50 -10.94
N SER A 137 18.43 14.71 -11.97
CA SER A 137 18.88 16.06 -12.36
C SER A 137 18.74 16.28 -13.86
N SER A 138 18.35 17.49 -14.24
CA SER A 138 18.38 18.00 -15.63
C SER A 138 19.61 18.91 -15.88
N GLY A 139 20.51 19.04 -14.92
CA GLY A 139 21.57 20.05 -14.91
C GLY A 139 21.15 21.37 -14.27
N GLU A 140 22.06 22.35 -14.27
CA GLU A 140 21.89 23.77 -13.87
C GLU A 140 20.79 24.10 -12.83
N GLY A 141 20.75 23.35 -11.72
CA GLY A 141 19.87 23.61 -10.58
C GLY A 141 18.42 23.15 -10.73
N SER A 142 18.07 22.39 -11.78
CA SER A 142 16.76 21.74 -11.94
C SER A 142 16.88 20.21 -11.84
N GLY A 143 15.81 19.55 -11.40
CA GLY A 143 15.86 18.14 -11.07
C GLY A 143 14.59 17.64 -10.39
N GLY A 144 14.73 16.65 -9.53
CA GLY A 144 13.60 16.01 -8.87
C GLY A 144 14.02 14.77 -8.08
N TYR A 145 13.04 14.06 -7.56
CA TYR A 145 13.20 12.69 -7.08
C TYR A 145 12.07 11.80 -7.58
N ALA A 146 12.32 10.49 -7.64
CA ALA A 146 11.30 9.48 -7.88
C ALA A 146 11.34 8.43 -6.77
N GLU A 147 10.22 8.18 -6.11
CA GLU A 147 10.07 7.19 -5.04
C GLU A 147 9.26 5.98 -5.52
N TYR A 148 9.79 4.78 -5.28
CA TYR A 148 9.16 3.51 -5.66
C TYR A 148 8.21 3.03 -4.55
N THR A 149 6.98 3.55 -4.55
CA THR A 149 6.00 3.21 -3.52
C THR A 149 5.33 1.84 -3.77
N GLN A 150 4.51 1.38 -2.83
CA GLN A 150 3.69 0.18 -3.02
C GLN A 150 2.63 0.34 -4.14
N ARG A 151 2.21 1.57 -4.45
CA ARG A 151 1.08 1.84 -5.39
C ARG A 151 1.53 2.24 -6.79
N GLY A 152 2.71 2.85 -6.90
CA GLY A 152 3.18 3.52 -8.10
C GLY A 152 4.54 4.20 -7.88
N ILE A 153 5.05 4.84 -8.91
CA ILE A 153 6.22 5.73 -8.80
C ILE A 153 5.70 7.13 -8.51
N LEU A 154 6.05 7.70 -7.36
CA LEU A 154 5.82 9.11 -7.05
C LEU A 154 7.00 9.91 -7.59
N LEU A 155 6.78 10.71 -8.63
CA LEU A 155 7.76 11.59 -9.25
C LEU A 155 7.51 13.04 -8.80
N VAL A 156 8.55 13.72 -8.33
CA VAL A 156 8.50 15.14 -7.95
C VAL A 156 9.59 15.88 -8.69
N LEU A 157 9.25 16.97 -9.38
CA LEU A 157 10.18 17.78 -10.19
C LEU A 157 10.22 19.24 -9.72
N TYR A 158 11.42 19.80 -9.73
CA TYR A 158 11.72 21.18 -9.34
C TYR A 158 12.31 21.98 -10.51
N ASP A 159 12.05 23.28 -10.51
CA ASP A 159 12.64 24.23 -11.45
C ASP A 159 13.99 24.80 -10.97
N ALA A 160 14.74 25.38 -11.90
CA ALA A 160 16.07 25.92 -11.65
C ALA A 160 16.05 27.00 -10.56
N GLY A 161 16.86 26.80 -9.52
CA GLY A 161 16.99 27.71 -8.37
C GLY A 161 16.59 27.11 -7.02
N MET A 162 16.06 25.89 -7.00
CA MET A 162 15.77 25.13 -5.78
C MET A 162 16.88 24.10 -5.51
N THR A 163 17.77 24.38 -4.55
CA THR A 163 18.61 23.34 -3.94
C THR A 163 17.84 22.69 -2.79
N ALA A 164 17.85 21.35 -2.70
CA ALA A 164 17.55 20.68 -1.44
C ALA A 164 18.52 21.20 -0.37
N ALA A 165 17.97 21.66 0.76
CA ALA A 165 18.70 22.35 1.83
C ALA A 165 19.12 21.40 2.96
#